data_AF-A0A822FWK1-F1
#
_entry.id   AF-A0A822FWK1-F1
#
_cell.length_a   1.000
_cell.length_b   1.000
_cell.length_c   1.000
_cell.angle_alpha   90.00
_cell.angle_beta   90.00
_cell.angle_gamma   90.00
#
_symmetry.space_group_name_H-M   'P 1'
#
loop_
_entity.id
_entity.type
_entity.pdbx_description
1 polymer ?
#
loop_
_entity_poly.entity_id
_entity_poly.type
_entity_poly.pdbx_seq_one_letter_code
_entity_poly.pdbx_strand_id
1 'polypeptide(L)' 'DKAEAILGAKFPPSVREAYTYHDGESTESTGLFGGWRWLPLREIIQWNNEQKQYGQKHQFLDFKPSLMIPLLVSNNDFRY' A
#
# COMPACT_ATOMS: atom_id res chain seq x y z
N ASP A 1 -8.90 11.40 -1.08
CA ASP A 1 -9.16 11.71 -2.50
C ASP A 1 -7.96 11.62 -3.43
N LYS A 2 -6.87 12.40 -3.21
CA LYS A 2 -5.68 12.37 -4.09
C LYS A 2 -5.06 10.97 -4.25
N ALA A 3 -4.90 10.23 -3.15
CA ALA A 3 -4.34 8.88 -3.17
C ALA A 3 -5.17 7.93 -4.05
N GLU A 4 -6.49 7.90 -3.87
CA GLU A 4 -7.41 7.06 -4.67
C GLU A 4 -7.34 7.36 -6.17
N ALA A 5 -7.21 8.63 -6.55
CA ALA A 5 -7.05 9.02 -7.95
C ALA A 5 -5.74 8.49 -8.56
N ILE A 6 -4.63 8.53 -7.80
CA ILE A 6 -3.32 8.01 -8.24
C ILE A 6 -3.33 6.48 -8.33
N LEU A 7 -3.96 5.83 -7.34
CA LEU A 7 -4.12 4.38 -7.30
C LEU A 7 -5.08 3.88 -8.39
N GLY A 8 -6.00 4.73 -8.88
CA GLY A 8 -7.05 4.32 -9.80
C GLY A 8 -8.04 3.35 -9.15
N ALA A 9 -8.18 3.42 -7.83
CA ALA A 9 -9.01 2.53 -7.01
C ALA A 9 -9.58 3.29 -5.82
N LYS A 10 -10.76 2.87 -5.36
CA LYS A 10 -11.40 3.42 -4.17
C LYS A 10 -11.05 2.58 -2.94
N PHE A 11 -10.69 3.24 -1.85
CA PHE A 11 -10.62 2.58 -0.57
C PHE A 11 -12.03 2.20 -0.11
N PRO A 12 -12.19 1.04 0.57
CA PRO A 12 -13.39 0.77 1.35
C PRO A 12 -13.67 1.90 2.34
N PRO A 13 -14.94 2.23 2.66
CA PRO A 13 -15.27 3.34 3.55
C PRO A 13 -14.54 3.30 4.91
N SER A 14 -14.45 2.13 5.54
CA SER A 14 -13.76 1.94 6.81
C SER A 14 -12.25 2.21 6.73
N VAL A 15 -11.61 1.81 5.63
CA VAL A 15 -10.19 2.09 5.38
C VAL A 15 -9.99 3.58 5.17
N ARG A 16 -10.85 4.21 4.36
CA ARG A 16 -10.79 5.66 4.14
C ARG A 16 -10.91 6.41 5.47
N GLU A 17 -11.86 6.02 6.31
CA GLU A 17 -12.06 6.60 7.64
C GLU A 17 -10.82 6.41 8.53
N ALA A 18 -10.23 5.22 8.58
CA ALA A 18 -9.01 4.98 9.35
C ALA A 18 -7.88 5.94 8.94
N TYR A 19 -7.68 6.18 7.64
CA TYR A 19 -6.69 7.12 7.12
C TYR A 19 -7.01 8.60 7.36
N THR A 20 -8.23 8.95 7.80
CA THR A 20 -8.53 10.31 8.28
C THR A 20 -8.04 10.54 9.71
N TYR A 21 -7.90 9.47 10.51
CA TYR A 21 -7.40 9.54 11.87
C TYR A 21 -5.87 9.40 11.93
N HIS A 22 -5.31 8.46 11.17
CA HIS A 22 -3.87 8.16 11.19
C HIS A 22 -3.35 7.76 9.80
N ASP A 23 -2.22 8.34 9.38
CA ASP A 23 -1.55 7.99 8.11
C ASP A 23 -0.56 6.83 8.31
N GLY A 24 -1.04 5.68 8.77
CA GLY A 24 -0.22 4.50 9.02
C GLY A 24 0.82 4.68 10.14
N GLU A 25 1.88 3.87 10.07
CA GLU A 25 2.94 3.77 11.06
C GLU A 25 4.30 4.22 10.51
N SER A 26 5.15 4.77 11.40
CA SER A 26 6.55 5.08 11.10
C SER A 26 7.30 3.84 10.63
N THR A 27 8.32 4.02 9.79
CA THR A 27 9.23 2.96 9.32
C THR A 27 9.97 2.26 10.46
N GLU A 28 10.07 2.89 11.64
CA GLU A 28 10.67 2.31 12.84
C GLU A 28 9.66 1.53 13.70
N SER A 29 8.40 1.47 13.31
CA SER A 29 7.37 0.77 14.08
C SER A 29 7.57 -0.74 14.04
N THR A 30 7.36 -1.40 15.18
CA THR A 30 7.30 -2.86 15.30
C THR A 30 6.02 -3.45 14.70
N GLY A 31 5.02 -2.63 14.37
CA GLY A 31 3.81 -3.01 13.65
C GLY A 31 2.61 -3.26 14.57
N LEU A 32 1.56 -2.47 14.41
CA LEU A 32 0.35 -2.51 15.24
C LEU A 32 -0.45 -3.81 15.06
N PHE A 33 -0.40 -4.41 13.87
CA PHE A 33 -1.24 -5.54 13.49
C PHE A 33 -0.48 -6.86 13.58
N GLY A 34 -0.21 -7.33 14.80
CA GLY A 34 0.49 -8.61 15.01
C GLY A 34 1.91 -8.62 14.42
N GLY A 35 2.61 -7.48 14.48
CA GLY A 35 3.94 -7.30 13.89
C GLY A 35 3.92 -6.84 12.42
N TRP A 36 2.74 -6.70 11.83
CA TRP A 36 2.58 -6.10 10.51
C TRP A 36 2.40 -4.61 10.68
N ARG A 37 3.17 -3.86 9.89
CA ARG A 37 3.17 -2.41 9.90
C ARG A 37 2.10 -1.88 8.94
N TRP A 38 1.26 -1.01 9.45
CA TRP A 38 0.29 -0.25 8.67
C TRP A 38 1.00 0.80 7.82
N LEU A 39 0.85 0.69 6.50
CA LEU A 39 1.57 1.54 5.57
C LEU A 39 0.98 2.96 5.51
N PRO A 40 1.82 4.01 5.56
CA PRO A 40 1.37 5.36 5.24
C PRO A 40 1.00 5.45 3.75
N LEU A 41 0.06 6.34 3.40
CA LEU A 41 -0.46 6.49 2.04
C LEU A 41 0.65 6.75 1.01
N ARG A 42 1.73 7.45 1.40
CA ARG A 42 2.89 7.70 0.54
C ARG A 42 3.56 6.41 0.07
N GLU A 43 3.70 5.41 0.96
CA GLU A 43 4.37 4.14 0.67
C GLU A 43 3.49 3.26 -0.20
N ILE A 44 2.16 3.30 0.02
CA ILE A 44 1.18 2.63 -0.82
C ILE A 44 1.23 3.17 -2.27
N ILE A 45 1.30 4.49 -2.42
CA ILE A 45 1.40 5.14 -3.74
C ILE A 45 2.72 4.76 -4.43
N GLN A 46 3.83 4.77 -3.69
CA GLN A 46 5.13 4.37 -4.22
C GLN A 46 5.10 2.93 -4.72
N TRP A 47 4.62 1.99 -3.90
CA TRP A 47 4.48 0.59 -4.28
C TRP A 47 3.65 0.43 -5.56
N ASN A 48 2.51 1.13 -5.67
CA ASN A 48 1.67 1.09 -6.86
C ASN A 48 2.39 1.59 -8.12
N ASN A 49 3.25 2.60 -8.00
CA ASN A 49 4.06 3.09 -9.13
C ASN A 49 5.12 2.06 -9.54
N GLU A 50 5.81 1.45 -8.58
CA GLU A 50 6.77 0.37 -8.82
C GLU A 50 6.10 -0.81 -9.55
N GLN A 51 4.94 -1.23 -9.05
CA GLN A 51 4.12 -2.29 -9.64
C GLN A 51 3.72 -2.01 -11.10
N LYS A 52 3.31 -0.77 -11.42
CA LYS A 52 3.02 -0.36 -12.80
C LYS A 52 4.26 -0.47 -13.70
N GLN A 53 5.43 -0.07 -13.21
CA GLN A 53 6.69 -0.16 -13.96
C GLN A 53 7.10 -1.62 -14.19
N TYR A 54 7.00 -2.48 -13.16
CA TYR A 54 7.29 -3.91 -13.28
C TYR A 54 6.34 -4.60 -14.27
N GLY A 55 5.04 -4.33 -14.19
CA GLY A 55 4.04 -4.87 -15.12
C GLY A 55 4.31 -4.48 -16.57
N GLN A 56 4.66 -3.21 -16.82
CA GLN A 56 5.07 -2.73 -18.15
C GLN A 56 6.33 -3.43 -18.65
N LYS A 57 7.35 -3.57 -17.80
CA LYS A 57 8.62 -4.21 -18.16
C LYS A 57 8.44 -5.69 -18.49
N HIS A 58 7.48 -6.38 -17.89
CA HIS A 58 7.35 -7.84 -17.98
C HIS A 58 6.11 -8.29 -18.78
N GLN A 59 5.42 -7.35 -19.46
CA GLN A 59 4.23 -7.64 -20.28
C GLN A 59 3.16 -8.49 -19.58
N PHE A 60 2.98 -8.31 -18.27
CA PHE A 60 1.86 -8.94 -17.57
C PHE A 60 0.56 -8.26 -18.01
N LEU A 61 -0.13 -8.86 -18.98
CA LEU A 61 -1.39 -8.36 -19.57
C LEU A 61 -2.51 -8.20 -18.53
N ASP A 62 -2.45 -8.91 -17.39
CA ASP A 62 -3.55 -9.00 -16.44
C ASP A 62 -3.29 -8.36 -15.07
N PHE A 63 -2.08 -7.87 -14.79
CA PHE A 63 -1.81 -7.27 -13.49
C PHE A 63 -2.42 -5.87 -13.40
N LYS A 64 -3.51 -5.75 -12.65
CA LYS A 64 -4.18 -4.48 -12.35
C LYS A 64 -3.92 -4.11 -10.90
N PRO A 65 -2.97 -3.20 -10.62
CA PRO A 65 -2.72 -2.69 -9.26
C PRO A 65 -3.98 -2.12 -8.58
N SER A 66 -4.97 -1.69 -9.37
CA SER A 66 -6.27 -1.25 -8.86
C SER A 66 -7.10 -2.34 -8.18
N LEU A 67 -6.73 -3.63 -8.31
CA LEU A 67 -7.40 -4.76 -7.64
C LEU A 67 -6.80 -5.10 -6.28
N MET A 68 -5.60 -4.59 -5.95
CA MET A 68 -4.92 -4.92 -4.70
C MET A 68 -4.14 -3.72 -4.17
N ILE A 69 -4.57 -3.21 -3.01
CA ILE A 69 -3.88 -2.12 -2.31
C ILE A 69 -3.27 -2.70 -1.03
N PRO A 70 -1.93 -2.80 -0.90
CA PRO A 70 -1.31 -3.33 0.30
C PRO A 70 -1.44 -2.30 1.42
N LEU A 71 -2.26 -2.61 2.41
CA LEU A 71 -2.41 -1.75 3.60
C LEU A 71 -1.39 -2.09 4.69
N LEU A 72 -0.88 -3.32 4.67
CA LEU A 72 0.01 -3.87 5.71
C LEU A 72 1.26 -4.44 5.05
N VAL A 73 2.41 -4.29 5.72
CA VAL A 73 3.66 -4.96 5.36
C VAL A 73 4.21 -5.74 6.55
N SER A 74 4.81 -6.90 6.28
CA SER A 74 5.50 -7.67 7.31
C SER A 74 6.83 -6.99 7.66
N ASN A 75 7.08 -6.74 8.94
CA ASN A 75 8.40 -6.29 9.40
C ASN A 75 9.45 -7.40 9.39
N ASN A 76 9.05 -8.66 9.18
CA ASN A 76 9.95 -9.81 9.18
C ASN A 76 10.74 -9.99 7.87
N ASP A 77 10.49 -9.19 6.83
CA ASP A 77 11.16 -9.31 5.53
C ASP A 77 12.62 -8.77 5.51
N PHE A 78 13.13 -8.26 6.65
CA PHE A 78 14.52 -7.78 6.79
C PHE A 78 15.45 -8.72 7.60
N ARG A 79 15.14 -10.01 7.71
CA ARG A 79 16.08 -11.02 8.25
C ARG A 79 16.49 -12.01 7.16
N TYR A 80 17.45 -11.61 6.32
CA TYR A 80 18.29 -12.52 5.54
C TYR A 80 19.75 -12.26 5.89
#